data_AF-C0EB90-F1
#
_entry.id   AF-C0EB90-F1
#
_cell.length_a   1.000
_cell.length_b   1.000
_cell.length_c   1.000
_cell.angle_alpha   90.00
_cell.angle_beta   90.00
_cell.angle_gamma   90.00
#
_symmetry.space_group_name_H-M   'P 1'
#
loop_
_entity.id
_entity.type
_entity.pdbx_description
1 polymer ?
#
loop_
_entity_poly.entity_id
_entity_poly.type
_entity_poly.pdbx_seq_one_letter_code
_entity_poly.pdbx_strand_id
1 'polypeptide(L)' 'MLVEIPSKVAVSSIMGYLKGKSSLMIYEKYPELKYKYRNREFWCRGY' A
#
# COMPACT_ATOMS: atom_id res chain seq x y z
N MET A 1 12.06 -0.72 4.73
CA MET A 1 11.77 0.74 4.77
C MET A 1 12.05 1.21 6.18
N LEU A 2 12.77 2.31 6.36
CA LEU A 2 12.97 2.94 7.67
C LEU A 2 12.11 4.22 7.71
N VAL A 3 11.27 4.35 8.73
CA VAL A 3 10.34 5.49 8.89
C VAL A 3 10.38 5.93 10.33
N GLU A 4 10.61 7.22 10.56
CA GLU A 4 10.45 7.82 11.88
C GLU A 4 8.97 8.17 12.08
N ILE A 5 8.36 7.59 13.11
CA ILE A 5 6.92 7.72 13.38
C ILE A 5 6.73 8.31 14.79
N PRO A 6 5.92 9.38 14.95
CA PRO A 6 5.56 9.89 16.26
C PRO A 6 4.81 8.84 17.08
N SER A 7 5.14 8.69 18.36
CA SER A 7 4.55 7.67 19.26
C SER A 7 3.02 7.72 19.40
N LYS A 8 2.41 8.87 19.11
CA LYS A 8 0.95 9.06 19.10
C LYS A 8 0.23 8.42 17.90
N VAL A 9 0.97 8.04 16.84
CA VAL A 9 0.40 7.46 15.62
C VAL A 9 0.68 5.96 15.60
N ALA A 10 -0.37 5.16 15.41
CA ALA A 10 -0.20 3.72 15.29
C ALA A 10 0.54 3.35 14.01
N VAL A 11 1.52 2.44 14.12
CA VAL A 11 2.28 1.90 12.98
C VAL A 11 1.35 1.28 11.94
N SER A 12 0.30 0.58 12.40
CA SER A 12 -0.72 -0.04 11.54
C SER A 12 -1.43 0.97 10.64
N SER A 13 -1.72 2.18 11.14
CA SER A 13 -2.36 3.24 10.37
C SER A 13 -1.46 3.73 9.24
N ILE A 14 -0.17 3.91 9.51
CA ILE A 14 0.81 4.35 8.51
C ILE A 14 1.04 3.26 7.47
N MET A 15 1.22 2.01 7.90
CA MET A 15 1.40 0.89 6.97
C MET A 15 0.16 0.67 6.09
N GLY A 16 -1.05 0.75 6.66
CA GLY A 16 -2.29 0.67 5.90
C GLY A 16 -2.39 1.77 4.85
N TYR A 17 -2.09 3.02 5.22
CA TYR A 17 -2.07 4.15 4.29
C TYR A 17 -1.04 3.97 3.18
N LEU A 18 0.22 3.66 3.53
CA LEU A 18 1.32 3.50 2.57
C LEU A 18 1.02 2.40 1.56
N LYS A 19 0.58 1.23 2.02
CA LYS A 19 0.22 0.11 1.16
C LYS A 19 -0.97 0.43 0.26
N GLY A 20 -2.00 1.09 0.80
CA GLY A 20 -3.18 1.48 0.02
C GLY A 20 -2.87 2.51 -1.06
N LYS A 21 -2.19 3.61 -0.70
CA LYS A 21 -1.84 4.69 -1.64
C LYS A 21 -0.85 4.25 -2.70
N SER A 22 0.18 3.48 -2.33
CA SER A 22 1.12 2.93 -3.31
C SER A 22 0.45 1.99 -4.32
N SER A 23 -0.47 1.14 -3.86
CA SER A 23 -1.24 0.27 -4.76
C SER A 23 -2.01 1.09 -5.80
N LEU A 24 -2.69 2.16 -5.37
CA LEU A 24 -3.43 3.05 -6.28
C LEU A 24 -2.50 3.70 -7.31
N MET A 25 -1.38 4.31 -6.87
CA MET A 25 -0.42 4.96 -7.77
C MET A 25 0.16 3.98 -8.79
N ILE A 26 0.43 2.74 -8.38
CA ILE A 26 0.95 1.69 -9.27
C ILE A 26 -0.10 1.32 -10.32
N TYR A 27 -1.38 1.17 -9.95
CA TYR A 27 -2.44 0.85 -10.91
C TYR A 27 -2.76 2.01 -11.85
N GLU A 28 -2.60 3.26 -11.41
CA GLU A 28 -2.73 4.43 -12.28
C GLU A 28 -1.58 4.50 -13.29
N LYS A 29 -0.36 4.19 -12.87
CA LYS A 29 0.82 4.20 -13.73
C LYS A 29 0.90 3.00 -14.68
N TYR A 30 0.42 1.84 -14.23
CA TYR A 30 0.49 0.56 -14.95
C TYR A 30 -0.88 -0.13 -14.97
N PRO A 31 -1.79 0.29 -15.87
CA PRO A 31 -3.15 -0.24 -15.95
C PRO A 31 -3.20 -1.76 -16.22
N GLU A 32 -2.17 -2.32 -16.85
CA GLU A 32 -2.05 -3.76 -17.13
C GLU A 32 -1.97 -4.60 -15.84
N LEU A 33 -1.36 -4.05 -14.78
CA LEU A 33 -1.23 -4.74 -13.49
C LEU A 33 -2.58 -4.94 -12.80
N LYS A 34 -3.56 -4.07 -13.08
CA LYS A 34 -4.93 -4.20 -12.57
C LYS A 34 -5.59 -5.51 -13.00
N TYR A 35 -5.26 -5.99 -14.20
CA TYR A 35 -5.79 -7.25 -14.73
C TYR A 35 -5.05 -8.47 -14.21
N LYS A 36 -3.76 -8.33 -13.86
CA LYS A 36 -2.97 -9.39 -13.22
C LYS A 36 -3.39 -9.60 -11.75
N TYR A 37 -3.65 -8.50 -11.04
CA TYR A 37 -4.06 -8.51 -9.64
C TYR A 37 -5.55 -8.12 -9.53
N ARG A 38 -6.43 -8.97 -10.08
CA ARG A 38 -7.88 -8.75 -10.24
C ARG A 38 -8.64 -8.30 -8.99
N ASN A 39 -8.12 -8.54 -7.78
CA ASN A 39 -8.68 -8.08 -6.51
C ASN A 39 -8.12 -6.73 -6.01
N ARG A 40 -7.31 -6.03 -6.82
CA ARG A 40 -6.57 -4.82 -6.45
C ARG A 40 -5.64 -4.99 -5.23
N GLU A 41 -5.45 -6.21 -4.75
CA GLU A 41 -4.46 -6.56 -3.74
C GLU A 41 -3.08 -6.65 -4.42
N PHE A 42 -2.35 -5.53 -4.41
CA PHE A 42 -0.98 -5.49 -4.94
C PHE A 42 0.03 -6.08 -3.94
N TRP A 43 -0.20 -5.84 -2.65
CA TRP A 43 0.68 -6.27 -1.56
C TRP A 43 0.13 -7.52 -0.86
N CYS A 44 1.02 -8.33 -0.27
CA CYS A 44 0.65 -9.42 0.62
C CYS A 44 -0.13 -8.93 1.85
N ARG A 45 -0.90 -9.81 2.50
CA ARG A 45 -1.61 -9.49 3.76
C ARG A 45 -0.60 -9.27 4.91
N GLY A 46 -0.98 -8.43 5.88
CA GLY A 46 -0.10 -8.01 6.98
C GLY A 46 0.79 -6.82 6.62
N TYR A 47 1.67 -6.40 7.52
CA TYR A 47 2.75 -5.45 7.26
C TYR A 47 3.98 -5.88 8.07
#